data_AF-A0A9E4CAQ7-F1
#
_entry.id   AF-A0A9E4CAQ7-F1
#
_cell.length_a   1.000
_cell.length_b   1.000
_cell.length_c   1.000
_cell.angle_alpha   90.00
_cell.angle_beta   90.00
_cell.angle_gamma   90.00
#
_symmetry.space_group_name_H-M   'P 1'
#
loop_
_entity.id
_entity.type
_entity.pdbx_description
1 polymer ?
#
loop_
_entity_poly.entity_id
_entity_poly.type
_entity_poly.pdbx_seq_one_letter_code
_entity_poly.pdbx_strand_id
1 'polypeptide(L)'
;MTQPLAQAVLTPEDQAFFEQQGYLLVEDALSPDALAELNAATDELYARDADAGQLEKSDKLNMRNCIVEHPAFLQLLDWPATVPLAWQLLGWNIQMLTSHLIVLPSGDEPAEDEKNKLGWHRDGGTSPRDMSEPHPRILLKIAYALSDQTAPASGATWIVPGSNRLLGRPATDPTTGLPYGAQAMNIRAGSAFLFEQR
;
A
#
# COMPACT_ATOMS: atom_id res chain seq x y z
N MET A 1 6.83 -6.16 -28.36
CA MET A 1 8.02 -5.43 -27.86
C MET A 1 7.50 -4.32 -26.97
N THR A 2 7.46 -4.57 -25.66
CA THR A 2 7.07 -3.59 -24.64
C THR A 2 8.17 -2.53 -24.58
N GLN A 3 7.83 -1.25 -24.71
CA GLN A 3 8.82 -0.19 -24.46
C GLN A 3 9.32 -0.33 -23.02
N PRO A 4 10.62 -0.25 -22.76
CA PRO A 4 11.12 -0.22 -21.38
C PRO A 4 10.53 1.03 -20.69
N LEU A 5 9.92 0.83 -19.53
CA LEU A 5 9.49 1.93 -18.69
C LEU A 5 10.72 2.79 -18.34
N ALA A 6 10.63 4.09 -18.58
CA ALA A 6 11.67 5.02 -18.16
C ALA A 6 11.80 4.97 -16.63
N GLN A 7 13.03 4.96 -16.13
CA GLN A 7 13.29 4.98 -14.69
C GLN A 7 12.69 6.24 -14.07
N ALA A 8 11.89 6.08 -13.02
CA ALA A 8 11.22 7.20 -12.36
C ALA A 8 12.21 8.17 -11.71
N VAL A 9 11.96 9.46 -11.88
CA VAL A 9 12.75 10.55 -11.29
C VAL A 9 11.83 11.33 -10.36
N LEU A 10 12.26 11.51 -9.11
CA LEU A 10 11.50 12.28 -8.14
C LEU A 10 11.63 13.76 -8.48
N THR A 11 10.53 14.40 -8.86
CA THR A 11 10.55 15.84 -9.14
C THR A 11 10.61 16.64 -7.83
N PRO A 12 11.08 17.90 -7.84
CA PRO A 12 11.04 18.75 -6.66
C PRO A 12 9.62 18.96 -6.12
N GLU A 13 8.61 18.96 -6.99
CA GLU A 13 7.20 19.08 -6.63
C GLU A 13 6.71 17.81 -5.90
N ASP A 14 6.98 16.63 -6.46
CA ASP A 14 6.65 15.36 -5.82
C ASP A 14 7.36 15.18 -4.49
N GLN A 15 8.63 15.59 -4.41
CA GLN A 15 9.38 15.58 -3.17
C GLN A 15 8.71 16.49 -2.12
N ALA A 16 8.39 17.72 -2.49
CA ALA A 16 7.72 18.66 -1.59
C ALA A 16 6.33 18.15 -1.15
N PHE A 17 5.59 17.50 -2.06
CA PHE A 17 4.32 16.86 -1.76
C PHE A 17 4.51 15.71 -0.76
N PHE A 18 5.44 14.79 -1.03
CA PHE A 18 5.69 13.65 -0.15
C PHE A 18 6.11 14.10 1.26
N GLU A 19 6.99 15.10 1.38
CA GLU A 19 7.39 15.63 2.69
C GLU A 19 6.22 16.24 3.46
N GLN A 20 5.27 16.86 2.75
CA GLN A 20 4.12 17.49 3.37
C GLN A 20 2.99 16.51 3.71
N GLN A 21 2.77 15.52 2.85
CA GLN A 21 1.58 14.66 2.90
C GLN A 21 1.88 13.24 3.38
N GLY A 22 3.12 12.79 3.35
CA GLY A 22 3.55 11.46 3.77
C GLY A 22 3.29 10.35 2.75
N TYR A 23 2.81 10.68 1.56
CA TYR A 23 2.54 9.72 0.48
C TYR A 23 2.77 10.34 -0.90
N LEU A 24 2.90 9.50 -1.92
CA LEU A 24 2.97 9.88 -3.34
C LEU A 24 2.24 8.84 -4.19
N LEU A 25 1.37 9.29 -5.08
CA LEU A 25 0.67 8.44 -6.05
C LEU A 25 1.48 8.34 -7.35
N VAL A 26 1.60 7.15 -7.89
CA VAL A 26 2.17 6.86 -9.21
C VAL A 26 1.09 6.18 -10.04
N GLU A 27 0.41 6.97 -10.87
CA GLU A 27 -0.60 6.45 -11.80
C GLU A 27 0.07 5.61 -12.89
N ASP A 28 -0.63 4.57 -13.35
CA ASP A 28 -0.19 3.69 -14.43
C ASP A 28 1.23 3.12 -14.19
N ALA A 29 1.56 2.85 -12.91
CA ALA A 29 2.85 2.35 -12.48
C ALA A 29 3.19 0.99 -13.11
N LEU A 30 2.20 0.10 -13.21
CA LEU A 30 2.32 -1.21 -13.86
C LEU A 30 1.84 -1.13 -15.31
N SER A 31 2.58 -1.78 -16.21
CA SER A 31 2.08 -2.00 -17.57
C SER A 31 0.89 -2.97 -17.55
N PRO A 32 0.01 -2.94 -18.57
CA PRO A 32 -1.09 -3.91 -18.67
C PRO A 32 -0.62 -5.37 -18.63
N ASP A 33 0.52 -5.66 -19.27
CA ASP A 33 1.10 -7.01 -19.29
C ASP A 33 1.58 -7.44 -17.89
N ALA A 34 2.29 -6.56 -17.17
CA ALA A 34 2.76 -6.86 -15.82
C ALA A 34 1.60 -6.99 -14.83
N LEU A 35 0.58 -6.13 -14.96
CA LEU A 35 -0.64 -6.23 -14.17
C LEU A 35 -1.37 -7.57 -14.40
N ALA A 36 -1.46 -8.03 -15.65
CA ALA A 36 -2.06 -9.31 -15.99
C ALA A 36 -1.25 -10.49 -15.41
N GLU A 37 0.08 -10.44 -15.51
CA GLU A 37 0.97 -11.47 -14.95
C GLU A 37 0.84 -11.56 -13.41
N LEU A 38 0.83 -10.42 -12.73
CA LEU A 38 0.68 -10.34 -11.27
C LEU A 38 -0.69 -10.81 -10.80
N ASN A 39 -1.76 -10.51 -11.55
CA ASN A 39 -3.09 -11.02 -11.25
C ASN A 39 -3.19 -12.53 -11.42
N ALA A 40 -2.64 -13.09 -12.50
CA ALA A 40 -2.62 -14.54 -12.70
C ALA A 40 -1.87 -15.27 -11.56
N ALA A 41 -0.71 -14.74 -11.15
CA ALA A 41 0.02 -15.25 -10.00
C ALA A 41 -0.77 -15.13 -8.69
N THR A 42 -1.52 -14.04 -8.51
CA THR A 42 -2.39 -13.82 -7.35
C THR A 42 -3.53 -14.84 -7.31
N ASP A 43 -4.18 -15.11 -8.44
CA ASP A 43 -5.26 -16.09 -8.56
C ASP A 43 -4.75 -17.52 -8.26
N GLU A 44 -3.57 -17.89 -8.75
CA GLU A 44 -2.94 -19.18 -8.46
C GLU A 44 -2.67 -19.34 -6.95
N LEU A 45 -2.08 -18.33 -6.31
CA LEU A 45 -1.82 -18.35 -4.86
C LEU A 45 -3.11 -18.34 -4.04
N TYR A 46 -4.12 -17.59 -4.46
CA TYR A 46 -5.42 -17.58 -3.81
C TYR A 46 -6.09 -18.96 -3.87
N ALA A 47 -6.14 -19.59 -5.04
CA ALA A 47 -6.71 -20.93 -5.20
C ALA A 47 -5.95 -21.97 -4.36
N ARG A 48 -4.62 -21.91 -4.35
CA ARG A 48 -3.77 -22.77 -3.51
C ARG A 48 -4.12 -22.67 -2.03
N ASP A 49 -4.19 -21.44 -1.49
CA ASP A 49 -4.48 -21.22 -0.06
C ASP A 49 -5.96 -21.51 0.26
N ALA A 50 -6.88 -21.32 -0.69
CA ALA A 50 -8.28 -21.73 -0.58
C ALA A 50 -8.41 -23.25 -0.45
N ASP A 51 -7.79 -24.01 -1.34
CA ASP A 51 -7.80 -25.48 -1.34
C ASP A 51 -7.15 -26.05 -0.06
N ALA A 52 -6.15 -25.34 0.48
CA ALA A 52 -5.50 -25.68 1.74
C ALA A 52 -6.28 -25.22 2.99
N GLY A 53 -7.38 -24.49 2.84
CA GLY A 53 -8.17 -23.95 3.96
C GLY A 53 -7.43 -22.91 4.78
N GLN A 54 -6.52 -22.15 4.17
CA GLN A 54 -5.65 -21.17 4.82
C GLN A 54 -6.13 -19.72 4.69
N LEU A 55 -7.26 -19.49 4.01
CA LEU A 55 -7.88 -18.16 3.95
C LEU A 55 -8.36 -17.71 5.34
N GLU A 56 -8.28 -16.40 5.59
CA GLU A 56 -8.87 -15.78 6.78
C GLU A 56 -10.40 -15.71 6.65
N LYS A 57 -11.07 -15.18 7.68
CA LYS A 57 -12.52 -14.93 7.67
C LYS A 57 -12.93 -14.15 6.41
N SER A 58 -14.09 -14.51 5.85
CA SER A 58 -14.64 -13.92 4.62
C SER A 58 -13.75 -14.14 3.39
N ASP A 59 -13.10 -15.30 3.34
CA ASP A 59 -12.23 -15.75 2.24
C ASP A 59 -11.07 -14.79 1.93
N LYS A 60 -10.68 -13.98 2.90
CA LYS A 60 -9.59 -13.02 2.73
C LYS A 60 -8.25 -13.74 2.64
N LEU A 61 -7.45 -13.38 1.64
CA LEU A 61 -6.03 -13.73 1.60
C LEU A 61 -5.20 -12.62 2.26
N ASN A 62 -4.29 -12.99 3.15
CA ASN A 62 -3.37 -12.07 3.82
C ASN A 62 -2.01 -12.73 3.98
N MET A 63 -1.27 -12.76 2.88
CA MET A 63 -0.02 -13.50 2.76
C MET A 63 1.17 -12.59 3.01
N ARG A 64 1.96 -12.91 4.04
CA ARG A 64 3.22 -12.23 4.34
C ARG A 64 4.36 -12.85 3.56
N ASN A 65 5.35 -12.03 3.23
CA ASN A 65 6.52 -12.39 2.44
C ASN A 65 6.17 -12.99 1.06
N CYS A 66 5.07 -12.53 0.44
CA CYS A 66 4.58 -13.02 -0.86
C CYS A 66 5.57 -12.93 -2.02
N ILE A 67 6.63 -12.12 -1.92
CA ILE A 67 7.61 -11.88 -2.99
C ILE A 67 8.33 -13.16 -3.42
N VAL A 68 8.47 -14.13 -2.50
CA VAL A 68 9.11 -15.43 -2.78
C VAL A 68 8.13 -16.52 -3.19
N GLU A 69 6.83 -16.25 -3.16
CA GLU A 69 5.78 -17.25 -3.37
C GLU A 69 5.51 -17.50 -4.85
N HIS A 70 5.81 -16.52 -5.71
CA HIS A 70 5.68 -16.67 -7.16
C HIS A 70 6.70 -15.79 -7.92
N PRO A 71 7.38 -16.29 -8.97
CA PRO A 71 8.39 -15.55 -9.73
C PRO A 71 7.91 -14.20 -10.29
N ALA A 72 6.63 -14.10 -10.66
CA ALA A 72 6.03 -12.86 -11.17
C ALA A 72 6.20 -11.67 -10.21
N PHE A 73 6.26 -11.90 -8.89
CA PHE A 73 6.42 -10.80 -7.93
C PHE A 73 7.86 -10.29 -7.84
N LEU A 74 8.87 -11.07 -8.25
CA LEU A 74 10.28 -10.70 -8.10
C LEU A 74 10.64 -9.41 -8.86
N GLN A 75 9.97 -9.15 -10.00
CA GLN A 75 10.15 -7.91 -10.78
C GLN A 75 9.78 -6.64 -10.00
N LEU A 76 9.00 -6.77 -8.91
CA LEU A 76 8.62 -5.63 -8.08
C LEU A 76 9.76 -5.14 -7.17
N LEU A 77 10.84 -5.92 -7.02
CA LEU A 77 12.01 -5.55 -6.21
C LEU A 77 12.79 -4.37 -6.78
N ASP A 78 12.79 -4.22 -8.10
CA ASP A 78 13.51 -3.18 -8.84
C ASP A 78 12.62 -2.49 -9.89
N TRP A 79 11.29 -2.50 -9.67
CA TRP A 79 10.33 -1.95 -10.62
C TRP A 79 10.64 -0.49 -10.97
N PRO A 80 10.85 -0.17 -12.25
CA PRO A 80 11.46 1.09 -12.68
C PRO A 80 10.59 2.32 -12.38
N ALA A 81 9.27 2.16 -12.28
CA ALA A 81 8.35 3.27 -12.04
C ALA A 81 8.29 3.74 -10.57
N THR A 82 8.77 2.94 -9.61
CA THR A 82 8.48 3.15 -8.18
C THR A 82 9.71 2.97 -7.28
N VAL A 83 10.54 1.94 -7.50
CA VAL A 83 11.72 1.67 -6.66
C VAL A 83 12.76 2.80 -6.70
N PRO A 84 13.04 3.43 -7.86
CA PRO A 84 13.90 4.61 -7.90
C PRO A 84 13.40 5.78 -7.04
N LEU A 85 12.09 5.93 -6.87
CA LEU A 85 11.52 6.97 -6.00
C LEU A 85 11.81 6.65 -4.52
N ALA A 86 11.69 5.38 -4.12
CA ALA A 86 12.03 4.95 -2.76
C ALA A 86 13.50 5.22 -2.42
N TRP A 87 14.43 4.96 -3.35
CA TRP A 87 15.83 5.35 -3.20
C TRP A 87 15.96 6.87 -3.01
N GLN A 88 15.36 7.68 -3.88
CA GLN A 88 15.47 9.14 -3.78
C GLN A 88 14.87 9.70 -2.47
N LEU A 89 13.90 9.01 -1.86
CA LEU A 89 13.23 9.42 -0.62
C LEU A 89 13.90 8.91 0.68
N LEU A 90 14.51 7.72 0.66
CA LEU A 90 15.14 7.08 1.86
C LEU A 90 16.67 7.07 1.83
N GLY A 91 17.28 7.17 0.65
CA GLY A 91 18.70 6.92 0.42
C GLY A 91 18.95 5.57 -0.27
N TRP A 92 20.22 5.31 -0.60
CA TRP A 92 20.62 4.19 -1.45
C TRP A 92 20.72 2.85 -0.73
N ASN A 93 20.93 2.87 0.59
CA ASN A 93 21.13 1.66 1.38
C ASN A 93 19.81 1.13 1.96
N ILE A 94 18.92 0.71 1.06
CA ILE A 94 17.60 0.16 1.41
C ILE A 94 17.59 -1.36 1.19
N GLN A 95 16.82 -2.06 2.03
CA GLN A 95 16.54 -3.48 1.88
C GLN A 95 15.04 -3.72 2.01
N MET A 96 14.53 -4.70 1.27
CA MET A 96 13.16 -5.16 1.48
C MET A 96 13.06 -5.88 2.84
N LEU A 97 12.24 -5.33 3.73
CA LEU A 97 11.99 -5.93 5.04
C LEU A 97 10.89 -7.01 4.99
N THR A 98 9.81 -6.73 4.25
CA THR A 98 8.68 -7.64 4.08
C THR A 98 7.86 -7.23 2.86
N SER A 99 7.07 -8.15 2.33
CA SER A 99 6.10 -7.91 1.25
C SER A 99 4.76 -8.52 1.66
N HIS A 100 3.64 -7.95 1.24
CA HIS A 100 2.31 -8.50 1.54
C HIS A 100 1.48 -8.61 0.27
N LEU A 101 0.80 -9.74 0.11
CA LEU A 101 -0.28 -9.92 -0.86
C LEU A 101 -1.59 -9.98 -0.08
N ILE A 102 -2.51 -9.09 -0.41
CA ILE A 102 -3.83 -9.00 0.23
C ILE A 102 -4.88 -9.11 -0.86
N VAL A 103 -5.79 -10.07 -0.71
CA VAL A 103 -6.99 -10.20 -1.54
C VAL A 103 -8.18 -10.06 -0.62
N LEU A 104 -9.06 -9.11 -0.95
CA LEU A 104 -10.31 -8.87 -0.25
C LEU A 104 -11.46 -9.23 -1.20
N PRO A 105 -12.02 -10.44 -1.10
CA PRO A 105 -13.20 -10.79 -1.88
C PRO A 105 -14.36 -9.82 -1.59
N SER A 106 -15.21 -9.59 -2.58
CA SER A 106 -16.46 -8.88 -2.35
C SER A 106 -17.33 -9.68 -1.37
N GLY A 107 -17.91 -8.97 -0.41
CA GLY A 107 -18.80 -9.56 0.59
C GLY A 107 -20.00 -8.66 0.84
N ASP A 108 -20.79 -9.05 1.83
CA ASP A 108 -21.92 -8.25 2.30
C ASP A 108 -21.44 -6.89 2.81
N GLU A 109 -22.32 -5.89 2.71
CA GLU A 109 -22.04 -4.58 3.26
C GLU A 109 -21.81 -4.69 4.78
N PRO A 110 -20.69 -4.14 5.31
CA PRO A 110 -20.39 -4.25 6.73
C PRO A 110 -21.46 -3.55 7.57
N ALA A 111 -21.65 -4.03 8.81
CA ALA A 111 -22.56 -3.41 9.76
C ALA A 111 -22.17 -1.94 10.01
N GLU A 112 -23.14 -1.08 10.32
CA GLU A 112 -22.91 0.36 10.52
C GLU A 112 -21.82 0.67 11.54
N ASP A 113 -21.72 -0.12 12.61
CA ASP A 113 -20.70 0.07 13.63
C ASP A 113 -19.30 -0.43 13.22
N GLU A 114 -19.17 -1.14 12.10
CA GLU A 114 -17.92 -1.64 11.53
C GLU A 114 -17.40 -0.77 10.38
N LYS A 115 -18.27 -0.02 9.70
CA LYS A 115 -17.94 0.80 8.51
C LYS A 115 -16.73 1.73 8.69
N ASN A 116 -16.55 2.29 9.90
CA ASN A 116 -15.48 3.25 10.19
C ASN A 116 -14.36 2.67 11.08
N LYS A 117 -14.40 1.37 11.42
CA LYS A 117 -13.36 0.69 12.22
C LYS A 117 -12.20 0.19 11.33
N LEU A 118 -11.57 1.11 10.62
CA LEU A 118 -10.52 0.83 9.64
C LEU A 118 -9.16 0.39 10.24
N GLY A 119 -9.05 0.31 11.57
CA GLY A 119 -7.82 -0.13 12.23
C GLY A 119 -6.65 0.83 12.04
N TRP A 120 -6.87 2.14 12.20
CA TRP A 120 -5.86 3.20 12.04
C TRP A 120 -4.56 2.90 12.80
N HIS A 121 -3.44 2.87 12.07
CA HIS A 121 -2.11 2.58 12.58
C HIS A 121 -1.02 3.29 11.77
N ARG A 122 0.18 3.30 12.34
CA ARG A 122 1.45 3.61 11.66
C ARG A 122 2.13 2.29 11.29
N ASP A 123 2.78 2.27 10.13
CA ASP A 123 3.57 1.10 9.71
C ASP A 123 4.86 0.96 10.53
N GLY A 124 5.52 -0.20 10.46
CA GLY A 124 6.74 -0.49 11.23
C GLY A 124 6.54 -1.36 12.48
N GLY A 125 5.36 -1.95 12.63
CA GLY A 125 5.09 -2.97 13.65
C GLY A 125 5.03 -2.39 15.06
N THR A 126 6.09 -2.58 15.86
CA THR A 126 6.17 -2.00 17.21
C THR A 126 6.89 -0.66 17.23
N SER A 127 7.56 -0.26 16.14
CA SER A 127 8.31 1.01 16.08
C SER A 127 7.52 2.24 16.51
N PRO A 128 6.21 2.41 16.17
CA PRO A 128 5.47 3.59 16.59
C PRO A 128 5.21 3.65 18.10
N ARG A 129 5.28 2.51 18.80
CA ARG A 129 5.09 2.41 20.26
C ARG A 129 6.42 2.47 21.01
N ASP A 130 7.47 1.86 20.46
CA ASP A 130 8.74 1.64 21.16
C ASP A 130 9.74 2.77 20.93
N MET A 131 9.63 3.52 19.83
CA MET A 131 10.51 4.64 19.52
C MET A 131 9.93 5.97 20.01
N SER A 132 10.81 6.84 20.51
CA SER A 132 10.46 8.22 20.86
C SER A 132 10.08 9.03 19.61
N GLU A 133 9.12 9.93 19.79
CA GLU A 133 8.73 10.91 18.77
C GLU A 133 9.65 12.16 18.81
N PRO A 134 9.84 12.87 17.68
CA PRO A 134 9.31 12.55 16.34
C PRO A 134 9.99 11.32 15.75
N HIS A 135 9.22 10.44 15.12
CA HIS A 135 9.77 9.24 14.50
C HIS A 135 10.66 9.65 13.30
N PRO A 136 11.90 9.12 13.18
CA PRO A 136 12.68 9.29 11.97
C PRO A 136 12.04 8.48 10.83
N ARG A 137 12.11 8.94 9.58
CA ARG A 137 11.72 8.13 8.42
C ARG A 137 12.73 7.01 8.21
N ILE A 138 12.36 5.78 8.53
CA ILE A 138 13.23 4.59 8.43
C ILE A 138 12.62 3.49 7.56
N LEU A 139 11.34 3.61 7.19
CA LEU A 139 10.62 2.64 6.40
C LEU A 139 9.73 3.39 5.39
N LEU A 140 9.57 2.79 4.22
CA LEU A 140 8.64 3.24 3.18
C LEU A 140 7.99 1.99 2.61
N LYS A 141 6.72 2.08 2.24
CA LYS A 141 6.02 1.02 1.53
C LYS A 141 5.63 1.49 0.14
N ILE A 142 5.79 0.60 -0.83
CA ILE A 142 5.22 0.72 -2.17
C ILE A 142 4.07 -0.28 -2.23
N ALA A 143 2.85 0.22 -2.45
CA ALA A 143 1.66 -0.60 -2.59
C ALA A 143 1.15 -0.51 -4.03
N TYR A 144 1.01 -1.65 -4.71
CA TYR A 144 0.47 -1.74 -6.05
C TYR A 144 -0.99 -2.19 -6.00
N ALA A 145 -1.87 -1.49 -6.69
CA ALA A 145 -3.26 -1.91 -6.85
C ALA A 145 -3.35 -2.91 -8.01
N LEU A 146 -3.72 -4.15 -7.71
CA LEU A 146 -3.89 -5.20 -8.74
C LEU A 146 -5.31 -5.23 -9.33
N SER A 147 -6.27 -4.60 -8.65
CA SER A 147 -7.65 -4.42 -9.08
C SER A 147 -8.10 -2.96 -8.92
N ASP A 148 -9.17 -2.57 -9.60
CA ASP A 148 -9.75 -1.23 -9.44
C ASP A 148 -10.28 -1.04 -8.02
N GLN A 149 -9.93 0.09 -7.41
CA GLN A 149 -10.36 0.51 -6.09
C GLN A 149 -11.15 1.83 -6.14
N THR A 150 -11.64 2.22 -7.32
CA THR A 150 -12.25 3.54 -7.57
C THR A 150 -13.68 3.67 -7.05
N ALA A 151 -14.40 2.56 -6.86
CA ALA A 151 -15.73 2.56 -6.30
C ALA A 151 -15.71 2.72 -4.77
N PRO A 152 -16.75 3.33 -4.17
CA PRO A 152 -16.95 3.25 -2.73
C PRO A 152 -16.97 1.80 -2.26
N ALA A 153 -16.44 1.54 -1.05
CA ALA A 153 -16.36 0.21 -0.44
C ALA A 153 -15.57 -0.85 -1.24
N SER A 154 -14.64 -0.44 -2.10
CA SER A 154 -13.75 -1.32 -2.88
C SER A 154 -12.59 -1.93 -2.07
N GLY A 155 -12.55 -1.73 -0.75
CA GLY A 155 -11.41 -2.12 0.08
C GLY A 155 -10.17 -1.24 -0.12
N ALA A 156 -10.31 -0.05 -0.70
CA ALA A 156 -9.22 0.91 -0.88
C ALA A 156 -8.50 1.22 0.44
N THR A 157 -7.19 1.43 0.37
CA THR A 157 -6.42 1.92 1.52
C THR A 157 -6.87 3.34 1.89
N TRP A 158 -7.02 3.60 3.18
CA TRP A 158 -7.28 4.93 3.71
C TRP A 158 -6.02 5.52 4.31
N ILE A 159 -5.83 6.83 4.11
CA ILE A 159 -4.70 7.59 4.62
C ILE A 159 -5.18 8.88 5.29
N VAL A 160 -4.31 9.48 6.10
CA VAL A 160 -4.51 10.82 6.65
C VAL A 160 -3.38 11.71 6.11
N PRO A 161 -3.62 12.49 5.06
CA PRO A 161 -2.58 13.36 4.50
C PRO A 161 -1.97 14.28 5.57
N GLY A 162 -0.64 14.27 5.65
CA GLY A 162 0.13 15.06 6.61
C GLY A 162 0.27 14.44 8.01
N SER A 163 -0.26 13.24 8.26
CA SER A 163 -0.09 12.54 9.54
C SER A 163 1.37 12.25 9.89
N ASN A 164 2.22 12.11 8.87
CA ASN A 164 3.66 11.90 8.99
C ASN A 164 4.39 13.01 9.77
N ARG A 165 3.76 14.17 9.93
CA ARG A 165 4.29 15.35 10.63
C ARG A 165 3.73 15.51 12.05
N LEU A 166 2.76 14.68 12.43
CA LEU A 166 2.09 14.78 13.73
C LEU A 166 2.86 14.02 14.82
N LEU A 167 2.78 14.56 16.03
CA LEU A 167 3.11 13.82 17.25
C LEU A 167 1.84 13.12 17.73
N GLY A 168 1.96 11.86 18.12
CA GLY A 168 0.86 10.99 18.48
C GLY A 168 -0.07 10.65 17.32
N ARG A 169 -1.29 10.25 17.66
CA ARG A 169 -2.33 9.89 16.68
C ARG A 169 -3.06 11.15 16.20
N PRO A 170 -3.51 11.18 14.93
CA PRO A 170 -4.42 12.23 14.47
C PRO A 170 -5.69 12.30 15.36
N ALA A 171 -6.22 13.50 15.56
CA ALA A 171 -7.50 13.68 16.23
C ALA A 171 -8.64 13.07 15.38
N THR A 172 -9.60 12.45 16.05
CA THR A 172 -10.77 11.83 15.42
C THR A 172 -11.98 12.74 15.52
N ASP A 173 -12.77 12.80 14.45
CA ASP A 173 -14.10 13.39 14.44
C ASP A 173 -15.06 12.48 15.23
N PRO A 174 -15.69 12.96 16.32
CA PRO A 174 -16.59 12.15 17.14
C PRO A 174 -17.90 11.80 16.42
N THR A 175 -18.28 12.52 15.36
CA THR A 175 -19.51 12.24 14.60
C THR A 175 -19.30 11.08 13.64
N THR A 176 -18.16 11.05 12.94
CA THR A 176 -17.87 10.02 11.94
C THR A 176 -17.01 8.88 12.50
N GLY A 177 -16.24 9.11 13.56
CA GLY A 177 -15.25 8.17 14.08
C GLY A 177 -13.96 8.11 13.25
N LEU A 178 -13.85 8.90 12.18
CA LEU A 178 -12.66 8.96 11.33
C LEU A 178 -11.68 10.05 11.81
N PRO A 179 -10.37 9.88 11.62
CA PRO A 179 -9.42 10.98 11.69
C PRO A 179 -9.83 12.15 10.81
N TYR A 180 -9.62 13.39 11.29
CA TYR A 180 -9.85 14.56 10.45
C TYR A 180 -8.95 14.52 9.20
N GLY A 181 -9.57 14.74 8.03
CA GLY A 181 -8.88 14.70 6.74
C GLY A 181 -8.60 13.30 6.21
N ALA A 182 -9.10 12.23 6.87
CA ALA A 182 -9.03 10.88 6.35
C ALA A 182 -9.66 10.78 4.95
N GLN A 183 -8.96 10.12 4.03
CA GLN A 183 -9.44 9.87 2.68
C GLN A 183 -9.06 8.46 2.20
N ALA A 184 -9.95 7.85 1.41
CA ALA A 184 -9.62 6.66 0.66
C ALA A 184 -8.75 7.03 -0.55
N MET A 185 -7.76 6.20 -0.86
CA MET A 185 -6.88 6.40 -2.01
C MET A 185 -7.63 6.32 -3.35
N ASN A 186 -8.64 5.44 -3.45
CA ASN A 186 -9.52 5.26 -4.61
C ASN A 186 -8.79 5.25 -5.97
N ILE A 187 -7.88 4.29 -6.13
CA ILE A 187 -6.98 4.21 -7.29
C ILE A 187 -7.39 3.12 -8.29
N ARG A 188 -6.99 3.29 -9.54
CA ARG A 188 -7.21 2.29 -10.60
C ARG A 188 -6.22 1.13 -10.47
N ALA A 189 -6.58 -0.02 -11.04
CA ALA A 189 -5.67 -1.13 -11.22
C ALA A 189 -4.43 -0.68 -11.99
N GLY A 190 -3.26 -1.16 -11.59
CA GLY A 190 -1.98 -0.79 -12.17
C GLY A 190 -1.36 0.47 -11.57
N SER A 191 -2.10 1.29 -10.82
CA SER A 191 -1.49 2.37 -10.04
C SER A 191 -0.71 1.82 -8.84
N ALA A 192 0.28 2.58 -8.40
CA ALA A 192 0.99 2.34 -7.15
C ALA A 192 0.96 3.59 -6.28
N PHE A 193 1.08 3.43 -4.97
CA PHE A 193 1.32 4.55 -4.07
C PHE A 193 2.41 4.20 -3.08
N LEU A 194 3.24 5.20 -2.81
CA LEU A 194 4.29 5.17 -1.81
C LEU A 194 3.78 5.88 -0.58
N PHE A 195 4.03 5.33 0.60
CA PHE A 195 3.76 6.04 1.85
C PHE A 195 4.84 5.72 2.88
N GLU A 196 5.15 6.71 3.71
CA GLU A 196 6.08 6.53 4.81
C GLU A 196 5.39 6.00 6.07
N GLN A 197 6.19 5.51 7.02
CA GLN A 197 5.68 4.76 8.16
C GLN A 197 5.08 5.61 9.30
N ARG A 198 5.07 6.94 9.17
CA ARG A 198 4.75 7.92 10.22
C ARG A 198 3.35 8.50 10.07
#